data_AF-A0A8T6SBR9-F1
#
_entry.id   AF-A0A8T6SBR9-F1
#
_cell.length_a   1.000
_cell.length_b   1.000
_cell.length_c   1.000
_cell.angle_alpha   90.00
_cell.angle_beta   90.00
_cell.angle_gamma   90.00
#
_symmetry.space_group_name_H-M   'P 1'
#
loop_
_entity.id
_entity.type
_entity.pdbx_description
1 polymer ?
#
loop_
_entity_poly.entity_id
_entity_poly.type
_entity_poly.pdbx_seq_one_letter_code
_entity_poly.pdbx_strand_id
1 'polypeptide(L)'
;MDNTELPKIVEAGGGSVVADDLSTGSRYFWNLVDSDADPLRAIARRYLDKIPCPFMYNSEERFKHIMDMASRYEIEGAIIFVLKFCDTHMFDAPLLKKELEGCGVPVLYLEWEHAITAKAQLRTRIEAFIEMIRGVR
;
A
#
# COMPACT_ATOMS: atom_id res chain seq x y z
N MET A 1 -10.62 -1.47 3.21
CA MET A 1 -10.77 -2.05 1.87
C MET A 1 -11.35 -3.44 2.05
N ASP A 2 -12.65 -3.52 2.31
CA ASP A 2 -13.39 -4.79 2.44
C ASP A 2 -13.68 -5.40 1.05
N ASN A 3 -12.80 -5.13 0.09
CA ASN A 3 -13.01 -5.35 -1.31
C ASN A 3 -11.80 -6.08 -1.92
N THR A 4 -11.95 -7.39 -2.15
CA THR A 4 -10.92 -8.27 -2.70
C THR A 4 -10.66 -8.09 -4.20
N GLU A 5 -11.34 -7.17 -4.86
CA GLU A 5 -11.31 -7.05 -6.32
C GLU A 5 -9.93 -6.65 -6.85
N LEU A 6 -9.19 -5.79 -6.15
CA LEU A 6 -7.87 -5.37 -6.62
C LEU A 6 -6.86 -6.54 -6.63
N PRO A 7 -6.69 -7.32 -5.55
CA PRO A 7 -5.90 -8.54 -5.59
C PRO A 7 -6.32 -9.51 -6.70
N LYS A 8 -7.64 -9.74 -6.87
CA LYS A 8 -8.15 -10.62 -7.94
C LYS A 8 -7.78 -10.14 -9.34
N ILE A 9 -7.82 -8.83 -9.60
CA ILE A 9 -7.43 -8.26 -10.89
C ILE A 9 -5.93 -8.47 -11.13
N VAL A 10 -5.10 -8.26 -10.10
CA VAL A 10 -3.65 -8.49 -10.18
C VAL A 10 -3.36 -9.96 -10.47
N GLU A 11 -3.99 -10.88 -9.74
CA GLU A 11 -3.83 -12.32 -9.91
C GLU A 11 -4.33 -12.81 -11.28
N ALA A 12 -5.44 -12.27 -11.78
CA ALA A 12 -5.94 -12.57 -13.12
C ALA A 12 -5.00 -12.08 -14.24
N GLY A 13 -4.27 -10.98 -14.02
CA GLY A 13 -3.19 -10.52 -14.90
C GLY A 13 -1.90 -11.35 -14.76
N GLY A 14 -1.87 -12.32 -13.84
CA GLY A 14 -0.72 -13.19 -13.56
C GLY A 14 0.32 -12.59 -12.63
N GLY A 15 0.00 -11.51 -11.92
CA GLY A 15 0.79 -11.03 -10.78
C GLY A 15 0.46 -11.80 -9.50
N SER A 16 1.19 -11.52 -8.42
CA SER A 16 0.86 -11.97 -7.07
C SER A 16 1.02 -10.81 -6.11
N VAL A 17 0.04 -10.61 -5.22
CA VAL A 17 0.13 -9.59 -4.16
C VAL A 17 0.83 -10.21 -2.96
N VAL A 18 2.13 -9.94 -2.81
CA VAL A 18 2.98 -10.54 -1.76
C VAL A 18 3.00 -9.74 -0.46
N ALA A 19 2.68 -8.44 -0.51
CA ALA A 19 2.62 -7.58 0.65
C ALA A 19 1.65 -6.41 0.42
N ASP A 20 1.13 -5.82 1.50
CA ASP A 20 0.26 -4.66 1.46
C ASP A 20 0.66 -3.63 2.52
N ASP A 21 0.36 -2.36 2.28
CA ASP A 21 0.41 -1.27 3.27
C ASP A 21 -0.97 -0.61 3.33
N LEU A 22 -1.95 -1.30 3.92
CA LEU A 22 -3.35 -0.83 3.98
C LEU A 22 -3.82 -0.62 5.42
N SER A 23 -4.60 0.44 5.66
CA SER A 23 -5.21 0.71 6.97
C SER A 23 -6.13 -0.42 7.47
N THR A 24 -6.69 -1.21 6.55
CA THR A 24 -7.52 -2.40 6.85
C THR A 24 -6.81 -3.71 6.47
N GLY A 25 -5.50 -3.66 6.24
CA GLY A 25 -4.67 -4.82 5.92
C GLY A 25 -3.56 -4.94 6.94
N SER A 26 -2.34 -5.13 6.47
CA SER A 26 -1.14 -5.35 7.29
C SER A 26 -1.00 -4.36 8.45
N ARG A 27 -1.21 -3.05 8.23
CA ARG A 27 -1.06 -2.01 9.26
C ARG A 27 -1.93 -2.25 10.49
N TYR A 28 -3.06 -2.95 10.35
CA TYR A 28 -3.94 -3.25 11.47
C TYR A 28 -3.29 -4.22 12.46
N PHE A 29 -2.64 -5.27 11.96
CA PHE A 29 -2.13 -6.38 12.77
C PHE A 29 -0.60 -6.47 12.86
N TRP A 30 0.14 -5.63 12.15
CA TRP A 30 1.61 -5.67 12.12
C TRP A 30 2.26 -5.45 13.49
N ASN A 31 1.76 -4.48 14.26
CA ASN A 31 2.26 -4.17 15.60
C ASN A 31 1.31 -4.75 16.66
N LEU A 32 1.85 -5.61 17.54
CA LEU A 32 1.13 -6.21 18.65
C LEU A 32 1.12 -5.30 19.87
N VAL A 33 0.16 -5.53 20.78
CA VAL A 33 0.16 -4.88 22.09
C VAL A 33 1.19 -5.56 22.98
N ASP A 34 1.95 -4.79 23.75
CA ASP A 34 2.81 -5.31 24.80
C ASP A 34 1.96 -5.89 25.94
N SER A 35 2.04 -7.21 26.14
CA SER A 35 1.25 -7.92 27.15
C SER A 35 1.76 -7.75 28.58
N ASP A 36 3.00 -7.27 28.75
CA ASP A 36 3.66 -7.20 30.05
C ASP A 36 3.55 -5.81 30.69
N ALA A 37 3.08 -4.82 29.93
CA ALA A 37 2.88 -3.44 30.38
C ALA A 37 1.47 -3.20 30.95
N ASP A 38 1.29 -2.04 31.60
CA ASP A 38 -0.03 -1.56 32.03
C ASP A 38 -1.02 -1.57 30.84
N PRO A 39 -2.15 -2.29 30.91
CA PRO A 39 -2.97 -2.58 29.72
C PRO A 39 -3.45 -1.34 28.97
N LEU A 40 -3.90 -0.30 29.70
CA LEU A 40 -4.39 0.93 29.07
C LEU A 40 -3.26 1.68 28.36
N ARG A 41 -2.09 1.79 29.00
CA ARG A 41 -0.91 2.40 28.37
C ARG A 41 -0.40 1.58 27.19
N ALA A 42 -0.40 0.25 27.29
CA ALA A 42 0.05 -0.65 26.23
C ALA A 42 -0.82 -0.50 24.97
N ILE A 43 -2.14 -0.46 25.15
CA ILE A 43 -3.09 -0.21 24.05
C ILE A 43 -2.85 1.18 23.47
N ALA A 44 -2.80 2.23 24.29
CA ALA A 44 -2.60 3.59 23.82
C ALA A 44 -1.31 3.74 22.99
N ARG A 45 -0.19 3.18 23.46
CA ARG A 45 1.08 3.16 22.72
C ARG A 45 0.94 2.44 21.39
N ARG A 46 0.36 1.23 21.37
CA ARG A 46 0.13 0.49 20.10
C ARG A 46 -0.74 1.27 19.11
N TYR A 47 -1.67 2.10 19.56
CA TYR A 47 -2.47 2.94 18.66
C TYR A 47 -1.68 4.12 18.06
N LEU A 48 -0.75 4.69 18.82
CA LEU A 48 0.03 5.87 18.43
C LEU A 48 1.32 5.52 17.69
N ASP A 49 1.97 4.42 18.07
CA ASP A 49 3.33 4.05 17.64
C ASP A 49 3.34 2.95 16.55
N LYS A 50 2.17 2.38 16.20
CA LYS A 50 2.09 1.47 15.04
C LYS A 50 2.45 2.21 13.75
N ILE A 51 2.71 1.45 12.68
CA ILE A 51 2.92 2.01 11.33
C ILE A 51 1.87 3.10 11.05
N PRO A 52 2.29 4.37 10.86
CA PRO A 52 1.33 5.45 10.84
C PRO A 52 0.46 5.40 9.59
N CYS A 53 -0.78 5.85 9.71
CA CYS A 53 -1.58 6.25 8.56
C CYS A 53 -1.08 7.63 8.09
N PRO A 54 -1.18 8.01 6.80
CA PRO A 54 -0.85 9.39 6.37
C PRO A 54 -1.67 10.50 7.06
N PHE A 55 -2.72 10.15 7.80
CA PHE A 55 -3.42 11.09 8.67
C PHE A 55 -2.65 11.42 9.97
N MET A 56 -1.72 10.55 10.38
CA MET A 56 -0.90 10.72 11.58
C MET A 56 0.35 11.55 11.26
N TYR A 57 0.98 12.09 12.30
CA TYR A 57 2.26 12.76 12.19
C TYR A 57 3.35 11.79 11.72
N ASN A 58 4.29 12.28 10.90
CA ASN A 58 5.50 11.58 10.43
C ASN A 58 5.29 10.53 9.31
N SER A 59 5.18 10.98 8.06
CA SER A 59 5.14 10.10 6.88
C SER A 59 6.47 9.39 6.57
N GLU A 60 7.60 9.87 7.10
CA GLU A 60 8.92 9.30 6.81
C GLU A 60 9.08 7.89 7.36
N GLU A 61 8.59 7.62 8.58
CA GLU A 61 8.64 6.28 9.18
C GLU A 61 7.82 5.27 8.36
N ARG A 62 6.66 5.72 7.84
CA ARG A 62 5.84 4.90 6.95
C ARG A 62 6.56 4.62 5.64
N PHE A 63 7.21 5.60 5.03
CA PHE A 63 7.93 5.38 3.78
C PHE A 63 9.11 4.44 3.98
N LYS A 64 9.87 4.59 5.06
CA LYS A 64 10.94 3.66 5.46
C LYS A 64 10.39 2.24 5.62
N HIS A 65 9.25 2.09 6.30
CA HIS A 65 8.59 0.79 6.46
C HIS A 65 8.21 0.16 5.11
N ILE A 66 7.67 0.95 4.17
CA ILE A 66 7.32 0.48 2.82
C ILE A 66 8.57 0.09 2.03
N MET A 67 9.68 0.86 2.12
CA MET A 67 10.94 0.51 1.45
C MET A 67 11.55 -0.76 2.01
N ASP A 68 11.53 -0.92 3.34
CA ASP A 68 11.95 -2.14 4.02
C ASP A 68 11.14 -3.35 3.54
N MET A 69 9.82 -3.21 3.44
CA MET A 69 8.96 -4.26 2.90
C MET A 69 9.29 -4.56 1.42
N ALA A 70 9.45 -3.52 0.59
CA ALA A 70 9.77 -3.68 -0.82
C ALA A 70 11.05 -4.51 -1.02
N SER A 71 12.07 -4.24 -0.22
CA SER A 71 13.32 -5.01 -0.23
C SER A 71 13.15 -6.42 0.33
N ARG A 72 12.49 -6.59 1.49
CA ARG A 72 12.34 -7.90 2.15
C ARG A 72 11.50 -8.89 1.35
N TYR A 73 10.50 -8.41 0.63
CA TYR A 73 9.60 -9.23 -0.20
C TYR A 73 9.99 -9.26 -1.68
N GLU A 74 11.14 -8.66 -2.03
CA GLU A 74 11.68 -8.64 -3.40
C GLU A 74 10.62 -8.23 -4.44
N ILE A 75 9.87 -7.15 -4.15
CA ILE A 75 8.76 -6.76 -5.01
C ILE A 75 9.26 -6.26 -6.37
N GLU A 76 8.53 -6.63 -7.43
CA GLU A 76 8.88 -6.25 -8.81
C GLU A 76 8.13 -4.99 -9.28
N GLY A 77 7.20 -4.50 -8.49
CA GLY A 77 6.40 -3.33 -8.78
C GLY A 77 5.45 -3.02 -7.62
N ALA A 78 5.04 -1.75 -7.53
CA ALA A 78 4.11 -1.29 -6.52
C ALA A 78 2.88 -0.62 -7.14
N ILE A 79 1.71 -0.86 -6.56
CA ILE A 79 0.47 -0.16 -6.93
C ILE A 79 0.10 0.77 -5.79
N ILE A 80 0.24 2.08 -6.01
CA ILE A 80 -0.29 3.08 -5.10
C ILE A 80 -1.76 3.26 -5.41
N PHE A 81 -2.61 2.81 -4.48
CA PHE A 81 -4.06 2.82 -4.63
C PHE A 81 -4.68 3.78 -3.62
N VAL A 82 -5.22 4.89 -4.11
CA VAL A 82 -5.74 5.99 -3.28
C VAL A 82 -7.24 6.13 -3.47
N LEU A 83 -7.99 6.16 -2.37
CA LEU A 83 -9.41 6.52 -2.42
C LEU A 83 -9.54 7.97 -2.89
N LYS A 84 -10.40 8.23 -3.86
CA LYS A 84 -10.70 9.60 -4.29
C LYS A 84 -11.08 10.47 -3.09
N PHE A 85 -10.58 11.70 -3.07
CA PHE A 85 -10.79 12.68 -1.99
C PHE A 85 -10.16 12.30 -0.64
N CYS A 86 -9.19 11.37 -0.63
CA CYS A 86 -8.35 11.16 0.55
C CYS A 86 -7.11 12.05 0.46
N ASP A 87 -7.25 13.32 0.86
CA ASP A 87 -6.21 14.35 0.69
C ASP A 87 -4.85 13.93 1.24
N THR A 88 -4.82 13.26 2.39
CA THR A 88 -3.57 12.84 3.04
C THR A 88 -2.84 11.74 2.26
N HIS A 89 -3.57 10.78 1.67
CA HIS A 89 -2.96 9.77 0.80
C HIS A 89 -2.57 10.38 -0.56
N MET A 90 -3.36 11.32 -1.09
CA MET A 90 -3.05 12.02 -2.33
C MET A 90 -1.80 12.91 -2.21
N PHE A 91 -1.61 13.55 -1.05
CA PHE A 91 -0.44 14.36 -0.76
C PHE A 91 0.84 13.52 -0.70
N ASP A 92 0.77 12.35 -0.07
CA ASP A 92 1.93 11.45 0.09
C ASP A 92 2.25 10.63 -1.18
N ALA A 93 1.26 10.35 -2.03
CA ALA A 93 1.41 9.51 -3.22
C ALA A 93 2.57 9.92 -4.17
N PRO A 94 2.73 11.20 -4.58
CA PRO A 94 3.84 11.58 -5.46
C PRO A 94 5.21 11.42 -4.80
N LEU A 95 5.31 11.64 -3.48
CA LEU A 95 6.56 11.47 -2.73
C LEU A 95 6.92 9.98 -2.62
N LEU A 96 5.96 9.15 -2.20
CA LEU A 96 6.15 7.70 -2.09
C LEU A 96 6.49 7.07 -3.46
N LYS A 97 5.84 7.53 -4.52
CA LYS A 97 6.14 7.10 -5.90
C LYS A 97 7.60 7.38 -6.25
N LYS A 98 8.09 8.59 -5.95
CA LYS A 98 9.47 8.99 -6.21
C LYS A 98 10.48 8.13 -5.44
N GLU A 99 10.22 7.84 -4.16
CA GLU A 99 11.09 7.00 -3.33
C GLU A 99 11.18 5.57 -3.89
N LEU A 100 10.05 4.95 -4.20
CA LEU A 100 9.98 3.61 -4.80
C LEU A 100 10.71 3.52 -6.15
N GLU A 101 10.43 4.48 -7.05
CA GLU A 101 11.09 4.53 -8.36
C GLU A 101 12.60 4.79 -8.21
N GLY A 102 13.02 5.57 -7.21
CA GLY A 102 14.42 5.78 -6.86
C GLY A 102 15.14 4.50 -6.40
N CYS A 103 14.41 3.55 -5.83
CA CYS A 103 14.90 2.20 -5.50
C CYS A 103 14.78 1.19 -6.64
N GLY A 104 14.38 1.63 -7.83
CA GLY A 104 14.23 0.75 -9.01
C GLY A 104 12.92 -0.04 -9.04
N VAL A 105 11.94 0.29 -8.19
CA VAL A 105 10.62 -0.35 -8.19
C VAL A 105 9.65 0.46 -9.08
N PRO A 106 9.16 -0.08 -10.20
CA PRO A 106 8.13 0.57 -11.01
C PRO A 106 6.84 0.78 -10.21
N VAL A 107 6.18 1.92 -10.41
CA VAL A 107 4.97 2.28 -9.65
C VAL A 107 3.79 2.63 -10.55
N LEU A 108 2.65 2.00 -10.30
CA LEU A 108 1.36 2.36 -10.88
C LEU A 108 0.52 3.14 -9.85
N TYR A 109 0.14 4.38 -10.17
CA TYR A 109 -0.80 5.16 -9.37
C TYR A 109 -2.23 4.99 -9.88
N LEU A 110 -3.14 4.58 -8.99
CA LEU A 110 -4.56 4.38 -9.25
C LEU A 110 -5.40 5.14 -8.23
N GLU A 111 -6.46 5.76 -8.72
CA GLU A 111 -7.52 6.32 -7.88
C GLU A 111 -8.72 5.40 -7.85
N TRP A 112 -9.28 5.19 -6.66
CA TRP A 112 -10.45 4.38 -6.45
C TRP A 112 -11.68 5.23 -6.18
N GLU A 113 -12.76 4.89 -6.87
CA GLU A 113 -14.11 5.38 -6.63
C GLU A 113 -15.03 4.17 -6.48
N HIS A 114 -16.00 4.23 -5.56
CA HIS A 114 -16.94 3.12 -5.35
C HIS A 114 -17.88 2.87 -6.55
N ALA A 115 -17.83 3.71 -7.59
CA ALA A 115 -18.61 3.55 -8.82
C ALA A 115 -18.18 2.31 -9.63
N ILE A 116 -19.14 1.46 -9.95
CA ILE A 116 -18.97 0.20 -10.70
C ILE A 116 -18.31 0.42 -12.08
N THR A 117 -18.53 1.59 -12.69
CA THR A 117 -18.02 1.97 -14.01
C THR A 117 -16.49 2.09 -14.10
N ALA A 118 -15.78 2.27 -12.98
CA ALA A 118 -14.32 2.40 -12.97
C ALA A 118 -13.57 1.06 -13.11
N LYS A 119 -14.26 -0.09 -12.97
CA LYS A 119 -13.61 -1.41 -12.85
C LYS A 119 -12.87 -1.86 -14.11
N ALA A 120 -13.47 -1.70 -15.29
CA ALA A 120 -12.87 -2.15 -16.55
C ALA A 120 -11.58 -1.36 -16.87
N GLN A 121 -11.61 -0.05 -16.63
CA GLN A 121 -10.45 0.82 -16.83
C GLN A 121 -9.30 0.47 -15.89
N LEU A 122 -9.59 0.24 -14.61
CA LEU A 122 -8.59 -0.18 -13.63
C LEU A 122 -7.94 -1.50 -14.03
N ARG A 123 -8.75 -2.47 -14.49
CA ARG A 123 -8.27 -3.76 -14.97
C ARG A 123 -7.26 -3.61 -16.11
N THR A 124 -7.60 -2.88 -17.17
CA THR A 124 -6.69 -2.68 -18.31
C THR A 124 -5.38 -2.01 -17.91
N ARG A 125 -5.43 -1.04 -16.98
CA ARG A 125 -4.22 -0.35 -16.49
C ARG A 125 -3.33 -1.28 -15.66
N ILE A 126 -3.92 -2.14 -14.83
CA ILE A 126 -3.19 -3.13 -14.03
C ILE A 126 -2.57 -4.21 -14.94
N GLU A 127 -3.33 -4.72 -15.91
CA GLU A 127 -2.83 -5.71 -16.89
C GLU A 127 -1.63 -5.14 -17.68
N ALA A 128 -1.75 -3.93 -18.23
CA ALA A 128 -0.66 -3.27 -18.95
C ALA A 128 0.58 -3.03 -18.06
N PHE A 129 0.37 -2.71 -16.78
CA PHE A 129 1.47 -2.53 -15.83
C PHE A 129 2.20 -3.86 -15.53
N ILE A 130 1.46 -4.95 -15.36
CA ILE A 130 2.05 -6.28 -15.16
C ILE A 130 2.81 -6.73 -16.41
N GLU A 131 2.26 -6.50 -17.61
CA GLU A 131 2.94 -6.78 -18.88
C GLU A 131 4.25 -5.99 -19.00
N MET A 132 4.23 -4.70 -18.64
CA MET A 132 5.42 -3.85 -18.65
C MET A 132 6.52 -4.39 -17.73
N ILE A 133 6.19 -4.79 -16.48
CA ILE A 133 7.16 -5.34 -15.54
C ILE A 133 7.76 -6.65 -16.08
N ARG A 134 6.93 -7.53 -16.66
CA ARG A 134 7.39 -8.79 -17.24
C ARG A 134 8.30 -8.58 -18.46
N GLY A 135 8.02 -7.57 -19.28
CA GLY A 135 8.80 -7.24 -20.48
C GLY A 135 10.14 -6.55 -20.21
N VAL A 136 10.44 -6.18 -18.96
CA VAL A 136 11.74 -5.60 -18.54
C VAL A 136 12.78 -6.70 -18.25
N ARG A 137 12.39 -7.98 -18.30
CA ARG A 137 13.28 -9.15 -18.15
C ARG A 137 13.87 -9.64 -19.46
#